data_AF-A0A936JQU9-F1
#
_entry.id   AF-A0A936JQU9-F1
#
_cell.length_a   1.000
_cell.length_b   1.000
_cell.length_c   1.000
_cell.angle_alpha   90.00
_cell.angle_beta   90.00
_cell.angle_gamma   90.00
#
_symmetry.space_group_name_H-M   'P 1'
#
loop_
_entity.id
_entity.type
_entity.pdbx_description
1 polymer ?
#
loop_
_entity_poly.entity_id
_entity_poly.type
_entity_poly.pdbx_seq_one_letter_code
_entity_poly.pdbx_strand_id
1 'polypeptide(L)' 'MTIFHFGRHTVPFSDIHDINLQYNYHANEIFVDLEVNGGVQMSLNLPDSIVFMEQFIQKIKTEKNV' A
#
# COMPACT_ATOMS: atom_id res chain seq x y z
N MET A 1 -4.91 14.59 -5.71
CA MET A 1 -4.90 13.92 -4.40
C MET A 1 -5.29 12.47 -4.64
N THR A 2 -4.33 11.56 -4.62
CA THR A 2 -4.63 10.13 -4.76
C THR A 2 -4.96 9.60 -3.38
N ILE A 3 -6.08 8.90 -3.29
CA ILE A 3 -6.62 8.36 -2.05
C ILE A 3 -6.56 6.84 -2.18
N PHE A 4 -5.95 6.17 -1.21
CA PHE A 4 -5.95 4.72 -1.14
C PHE A 4 -7.23 4.25 -0.44
N HIS A 5 -7.94 3.32 -1.07
CA HIS A 5 -9.14 2.72 -0.51
C HIS A 5 -8.85 1.27 -0.15
N PHE A 6 -9.01 0.93 1.13
CA PHE A 6 -8.87 -0.43 1.64
C PHE A 6 -10.11 -0.82 2.44
N GLY A 7 -10.87 -1.79 1.92
CA GLY A 7 -12.16 -2.15 2.51
C GLY A 7 -13.09 -0.93 2.65
N ARG A 8 -13.36 -0.50 3.90
CA ARG A 8 -14.15 0.70 4.21
C ARG A 8 -13.30 1.92 4.61
N HIS A 9 -11.98 1.75 4.63
CA HIS A 9 -11.04 2.78 5.04
C HIS A 9 -10.53 3.55 3.82
N THR A 10 -10.29 4.83 4.04
CA THR A 10 -9.86 5.78 3.02
C THR A 10 -8.66 6.51 3.60
N VAL A 11 -7.48 6.33 3.01
CA VAL A 11 -6.22 6.86 3.51
C VAL A 11 -5.57 7.74 2.43
N PRO A 12 -5.33 9.04 2.69
CA PRO A 12 -4.52 9.87 1.79
C PRO A 12 -3.09 9.32 1.72
N PHE A 13 -2.52 9.26 0.51
CA PHE A 13 -1.12 8.81 0.35
C PHE A 13 -0.11 9.69 1.11
N SER A 14 -0.42 10.97 1.35
CA SER A 14 0.39 11.88 2.16
C SER A 14 0.54 11.46 3.60
N ASP A 15 -0.38 10.62 4.08
CA ASP A 15 -0.45 10.22 5.48
C ASP A 15 0.27 8.89 5.71
N ILE A 16 0.70 8.21 4.64
CA ILE A 16 1.50 6.98 4.72
C ILE A 16 2.95 7.38 4.96
N HIS A 17 3.48 7.01 6.13
CA HIS A 17 4.83 7.33 6.56
C HIS A 17 5.82 6.22 6.19
N ASP A 18 5.44 4.96 6.40
CA ASP A 18 6.26 3.79 6.08
C ASP A 18 5.41 2.68 5.45
N ILE A 19 6.06 1.86 4.63
CA ILE A 19 5.45 0.74 3.90
C ILE A 19 6.39 -0.45 4.01
N ASN A 20 5.96 -1.50 4.73
CA ASN A 20 6.66 -2.76 4.79
C ASN A 20 5.99 -3.79 3.87
N LEU A 21 6.79 -4.39 2.99
CA LEU A 21 6.33 -5.36 2.00
C LEU A 21 7.02 -6.71 2.28
N GLN A 22 6.23 -7.74 2.54
CA GLN A 22 6.73 -9.11 2.64
C GLN A 22 6.07 -10.00 1.60
N TYR A 23 6.88 -10.75 0.85
CA TYR A 23 6.39 -11.73 -0.10
C TYR A 23 6.75 -13.15 0.34
N ASN A 24 5.74 -13.98 0.52
CA ASN A 24 5.90 -15.41 0.76
C ASN A 24 5.86 -16.16 -0.58
N TYR A 25 7.04 -16.53 -1.08
CA TYR A 25 7.20 -17.29 -2.33
C TYR A 25 6.50 -18.65 -2.33
N HIS A 26 6.42 -19.34 -1.18
CA HIS A 26 5.80 -20.66 -1.11
C HIS A 26 4.27 -20.61 -1.12
N ALA A 27 3.69 -19.61 -0.47
CA ALA A 27 2.25 -19.41 -0.46
C ALA A 27 1.76 -18.54 -1.64
N ASN A 28 2.67 -17.91 -2.37
CA ASN A 28 2.37 -16.89 -3.38
C ASN A 28 1.52 -15.74 -2.80
N GLU A 29 1.87 -15.28 -1.60
CA GLU A 29 1.14 -14.24 -0.86
C GLU A 29 2.02 -13.01 -0.65
N ILE A 30 1.42 -11.83 -0.83
CA ILE A 30 2.04 -10.54 -0.50
C ILE A 30 1.32 -9.99 0.73
N PHE A 31 2.10 -9.60 1.73
CA PHE A 31 1.67 -8.86 2.89
C PHE A 31 2.19 -7.44 2.76
N VAL A 32 1.29 -6.47 2.94
CA VAL A 32 1.61 -5.05 2.92
C VAL A 32 1.19 -4.48 4.25
N ASP A 33 2.15 -3.97 5.02
CA ASP A 33 1.88 -3.20 6.23
C ASP A 33 2.13 -1.71 5.94
N LEU A 34 1.13 -0.88 6.23
CA LEU A 34 1.21 0.56 6.11
C LEU A 34 1.30 1.17 7.50
N GLU A 35 2.31 2.01 7.74
CA GLU A 35 2.35 2.91 8.88
C GLU A 35 1.78 4.26 8.46
N VAL A 36 0.69 4.66 9.12
CA VAL A 36 -0.02 5.91 8.82
C VAL A 36 0.16 6.89 9.97
N ASN A 37 0.29 8.17 9.64
CA ASN A 37 0.35 9.26 10.61
C ASN A 37 -0.81 9.14 11.62
N GLY A 38 -0.46 9.06 12.91
CA GLY A 38 -1.40 8.74 14.00
C GLY A 38 -1.18 7.37 14.65
N GLY A 39 -0.15 6.61 14.22
CA GLY A 39 0.25 5.34 14.85
C GLY A 39 -0.63 4.14 14.46
N VAL A 40 -1.35 4.25 13.35
CA VAL A 40 -2.19 3.16 12.85
C VAL A 40 -1.35 2.29 11.92
N GLN A 41 -1.26 1.00 12.25
CA GLN A 41 -0.69 -0.02 11.38
C GLN A 41 -1.82 -0.78 10.69
N MET A 42 -1.75 -0.90 9.36
CA MET A 42 -2.77 -1.58 8.56
C MET A 42 -2.13 -2.68 7.72
N SER A 43 -2.60 -3.92 7.89
CA SER A 43 -2.22 -5.05 7.04
C SER A 43 -3.25 -5.25 5.93
N LEU A 44 -2.78 -5.29 4.69
CA LEU A 44 -3.63 -5.53 3.52
C LEU A 44 -3.83 -7.03 3.28
N ASN A 45 -5.03 -7.40 2.83
CA ASN A 45 -5.32 -8.75 2.36
C ASN A 45 -4.83 -8.94 0.92
N LEU A 46 -4.72 -10.19 0.45
CA LEU A 46 -4.20 -10.55 -0.88
C LEU A 46 -4.73 -9.70 -2.07
N PRO A 47 -6.06 -9.57 -2.30
CA PRO A 47 -6.56 -8.79 -3.44
C PRO A 47 -6.22 -7.31 -3.33
N ASP A 48 -6.35 -6.76 -2.12
CA ASP A 48 -6.11 -5.35 -1.84
C ASP A 48 -4.62 -4.99 -1.90
N SER A 49 -3.75 -5.93 -1.55
CA SER A 49 -2.30 -5.82 -1.62
C SER A 49 -1.81 -5.66 -3.07
N ILE A 50 -2.40 -6.41 -4.00
CA ILE A 50 -2.08 -6.32 -5.43
C ILE A 50 -2.51 -4.95 -5.98
N VAL A 51 -3.74 -4.54 -5.69
CA VAL A 51 -4.28 -3.25 -6.15
C VAL A 51 -3.46 -2.09 -5.57
N PHE A 52 -3.10 -2.14 -4.30
CA PHE A 52 -2.22 -1.17 -3.67
C PHE A 52 -0.87 -1.09 -4.39
N MET A 53 -0.23 -2.24 -4.67
CA MET A 53 1.06 -2.29 -5.34
C MET A 53 1.01 -1.69 -6.76
N GLU A 54 -0.03 -1.97 -7.53
CA GLU A 54 -0.21 -1.37 -8.86
C GLU A 54 -0.33 0.16 -8.79
N GLN A 55 -1.16 0.66 -7.86
CA GLN A 55 -1.35 2.10 -7.66
C GLN A 55 -0.08 2.77 -7.14
N PHE A 56 0.65 2.12 -6.24
CA PHE A 56 1.89 2.61 -5.67
C PHE A 56 3.01 2.68 -6.72
N ILE A 57 3.19 1.64 -7.53
CA ILE A 57 4.17 1.63 -8.62
C ILE A 57 3.86 2.75 -9.64
N GLN A 58 2.59 2.91 -10.02
CA GLN A 58 2.17 4.00 -10.92
C GLN A 58 2.50 5.38 -10.35
N LYS A 59 2.36 5.56 -9.03
CA LYS A 59 2.70 6.80 -8.35
C LYS A 59 4.20 7.08 -8.40
N ILE A 60 5.04 6.10 -8.09
CA ILE A 60 6.51 6.23 -8.17
C ILE A 60 6.93 6.61 -9.59
N LYS A 61 6.41 5.92 -10.62
CA LYS A 61 6.70 6.22 -12.02
C LYS A 61 6.34 7.64 -12.41
N THR A 62 5.16 8.11 -11.98
CA THR A 62 4.69 9.48 -12.24
C THR A 62 5.56 10.53 -11.56
N GLU A 63 5.97 10.32 -10.30
CA GLU A 63 6.76 11.31 -9.55
C GLU A 63 8.24 11.30 -9.90
N LYS A 64 8.79 10.14 -10.25
CA LYS A 64 10.20 9.98 -10.63
C LYS A 64 10.43 10.13 -12.13
N ASN A 65 9.36 10.25 -12.92
CA ASN A 65 9.38 10.38 -14.38
C ASN A 65 10.09 9.21 -15.08
N VAL A 66 9.79 7.97 -14.63
CA VAL A 66 10.38 6.70 -15.10
C VAL A 66 9.29 5.78 -15.63
#